data_AF-A0A7T5JT13-F1
#
_entry.id   AF-A0A7T5JT13-F1
#
_cell.length_a   1.000
_cell.length_b   1.000
_cell.length_c   1.000
_cell.angle_alpha   90.00
_cell.angle_beta   90.00
_cell.angle_gamma   90.00
#
_symmetry.space_group_name_H-M   'P 1'
#
loop_
_entity.id
_entity.type
_entity.pdbx_description
1 polymer ?
#
loop_
_entity_poly.entity_id
_entity_poly.type
_entity_poly.pdbx_seq_one_letter_code
_entity_poly.pdbx_strand_id
1 'polypeptide(L)'
;MNEFDSYFSKIFKGTYLSKRERRNWKEEMQGHLEEAVQSGIKRELNQEEASKSALASFGTVKEVRRHIVRQTYGISPNWFLASSALFLTIFMISMFVQMRAQDIIPATMKHLPTPNWVLLWNTNPFLSHLQAWLGFAVAFFMLIYTRKRTDRIALFLSLAPFYIIWFIVRIAHQFSLDAVIFAEYPIFQPLGGPELAGYLLLLVLSLASYAWTGNRKVGLAPWILSIALTIWPMLRDTVQTALWHITNNPIFWGHRYPDSYYLWWSILTILVRIIILGLFLYGCRKIDAVRLNKVHTA
;
A
#
# COMPACT_ATOMS: atom_id res chain seq x y z
N MET A 1 -23.17 -28.59 -7.46
CA MET A 1 -22.82 -27.16 -7.33
C MET A 1 -23.77 -26.41 -8.25
N ASN A 2 -24.67 -25.58 -7.72
CA ASN A 2 -25.74 -24.97 -8.53
C ASN A 2 -25.16 -24.03 -9.60
N GLU A 3 -25.82 -23.91 -10.75
CA GLU A 3 -25.41 -23.07 -11.87
C GLU A 3 -25.24 -21.59 -11.44
N PHE A 4 -26.11 -21.13 -10.54
CA PHE A 4 -26.03 -19.82 -9.89
C PHE A 4 -24.74 -19.62 -9.08
N ASP A 5 -24.29 -20.63 -8.31
CA ASP A 5 -23.07 -20.52 -7.52
C ASP A 5 -21.83 -20.37 -8.42
N SER A 6 -21.80 -21.11 -9.52
CA SER A 6 -20.75 -20.99 -10.54
C SER A 6 -20.75 -19.59 -11.15
N TYR A 7 -21.93 -19.07 -11.51
CA TYR A 7 -22.10 -17.71 -12.05
C TYR A 7 -21.64 -16.62 -11.07
N PHE A 8 -22.07 -16.67 -9.81
CA PHE A 8 -21.64 -15.71 -8.78
C PHE A 8 -20.14 -15.80 -8.48
N SER A 9 -19.57 -17.00 -8.43
CA SER A 9 -18.13 -17.17 -8.22
C SER A 9 -17.31 -16.48 -9.33
N LYS A 10 -17.78 -16.58 -10.58
CA LYS A 10 -17.20 -15.89 -11.73
C LYS A 10 -17.37 -14.38 -11.62
N ILE A 11 -18.52 -13.87 -11.18
CA ILE A 11 -18.73 -12.42 -10.97
C ILE A 11 -17.74 -11.88 -9.93
N PHE A 12 -17.66 -12.52 -8.76
CA PHE A 12 -16.87 -12.03 -7.65
C PHE A 12 -15.35 -12.15 -7.85
N LYS A 13 -14.89 -13.00 -8.77
CA LYS A 13 -13.47 -13.11 -9.10
C LYS A 13 -12.91 -11.76 -9.57
N GLY A 14 -11.94 -11.21 -8.83
CA GLY A 14 -11.30 -9.93 -9.16
C GLY A 14 -12.03 -8.67 -8.69
N THR A 15 -13.11 -8.78 -7.91
CA THR A 15 -13.83 -7.61 -7.34
C THR A 15 -13.21 -7.07 -6.05
N TYR A 16 -12.21 -7.76 -5.47
CA TYR A 16 -11.57 -7.42 -4.19
C TYR A 16 -12.52 -7.22 -2.99
N LEU A 17 -13.79 -7.62 -3.14
CA LEU A 17 -14.79 -7.61 -2.07
C LEU A 17 -14.38 -8.56 -0.94
N SER A 18 -14.69 -8.14 0.29
CA SER A 18 -14.51 -8.96 1.50
C SER A 18 -15.47 -10.16 1.49
N LYS A 19 -15.17 -11.19 2.30
CA LYS A 19 -16.06 -12.36 2.44
C LYS A 19 -17.49 -11.96 2.82
N ARG A 20 -17.64 -10.97 3.72
CA ARG A 20 -18.94 -10.48 4.18
C ARG A 20 -19.70 -9.78 3.06
N GLU A 21 -19.06 -8.90 2.28
CA GLU A 21 -19.77 -8.26 1.17
C GLU A 21 -20.10 -9.21 0.05
N ARG A 22 -19.20 -10.16 -0.26
CA ARG A 22 -19.54 -11.19 -1.25
C ARG A 22 -20.78 -11.94 -0.84
N ARG A 23 -20.93 -12.21 0.47
CA ARG A 23 -22.15 -12.82 1.01
C ARG A 23 -23.36 -11.90 0.85
N ASN A 24 -23.29 -10.64 1.27
CA ASN A 24 -24.41 -9.69 1.13
C ASN A 24 -24.82 -9.51 -0.34
N TRP A 25 -23.85 -9.30 -1.24
CA TRP A 25 -24.10 -9.19 -2.67
C TRP A 25 -24.65 -10.50 -3.24
N LYS A 26 -24.18 -11.65 -2.76
CA LYS A 26 -24.73 -12.94 -3.18
C LYS A 26 -26.18 -13.06 -2.75
N GLU A 27 -26.50 -12.74 -1.51
CA GLU A 27 -27.87 -12.78 -0.95
C GLU A 27 -28.80 -11.84 -1.73
N GLU A 28 -28.37 -10.60 -2.01
CA GLU A 28 -29.13 -9.62 -2.79
C GLU A 28 -29.35 -10.08 -4.25
N MET A 29 -28.29 -10.49 -4.94
CA MET A 29 -28.41 -10.97 -6.33
C MET A 29 -29.18 -12.28 -6.43
N GLN A 30 -29.06 -13.17 -5.43
CA GLN A 30 -29.82 -14.41 -5.37
C GLN A 30 -31.31 -14.13 -5.18
N GLY A 31 -31.69 -13.18 -4.31
CA GLY A 31 -33.07 -12.75 -4.16
C GLY A 31 -33.68 -12.26 -5.48
N HIS A 32 -32.98 -11.39 -6.20
CA HIS A 32 -33.45 -10.90 -7.51
C HIS A 32 -33.55 -12.00 -8.59
N LEU A 33 -32.61 -12.95 -8.60
CA LEU A 33 -32.67 -14.09 -9.51
C LEU A 33 -33.82 -15.04 -9.17
N GLU A 34 -34.07 -15.31 -7.89
CA GLU A 34 -35.18 -16.13 -7.44
C GLU A 34 -36.54 -15.49 -7.77
N GLU A 35 -36.68 -14.17 -7.56
CA GLU A 35 -37.85 -13.39 -7.99
C GLU A 35 -38.06 -13.46 -9.51
N ALA A 36 -36.98 -13.31 -10.29
CA ALA A 36 -37.04 -13.42 -11.74
C ALA A 36 -37.47 -14.82 -12.20
N VAL A 37 -36.94 -15.88 -11.59
CA VAL A 37 -37.35 -17.27 -11.85
C VAL A 37 -38.83 -17.48 -11.52
N GLN A 38 -39.29 -17.03 -10.36
CA GLN A 38 -40.71 -17.13 -9.98
C GLN A 38 -41.60 -16.38 -10.96
N SER A 39 -41.17 -15.22 -11.45
CA SER A 39 -41.90 -14.47 -12.48
C SER A 39 -41.99 -15.23 -13.80
N GLY A 40 -40.94 -15.97 -14.16
CA GLY A 40 -40.91 -16.83 -15.35
C GLY A 40 -41.84 -18.04 -15.21
N ILE A 41 -41.85 -18.67 -14.04
CA ILE A 41 -42.77 -19.79 -13.73
C ILE A 41 -44.24 -19.31 -13.79
N LYS A 42 -44.54 -18.11 -13.27
CA LYS A 42 -45.88 -17.50 -13.38
C LYS A 42 -46.30 -17.20 -14.82
N ARG A 43 -45.34 -17.14 -15.75
CA ARG A 43 -45.56 -17.00 -17.21
C ARG A 43 -45.56 -18.35 -17.93
N GLU A 44 -45.77 -19.44 -17.19
CA GLU A 44 -45.87 -20.81 -17.70
C GLU A 44 -44.56 -21.37 -18.30
N LEU A 45 -43.41 -20.76 -18.02
CA LEU A 45 -42.12 -21.35 -18.38
C LEU A 45 -41.77 -22.52 -17.45
N ASN A 46 -41.15 -23.55 -18.02
CA ASN A 46 -40.60 -24.64 -17.23
C ASN A 46 -39.46 -24.11 -16.32
N GLN A 47 -39.21 -24.75 -15.18
CA GLN A 47 -38.27 -24.26 -14.17
C GLN A 47 -36.84 -24.05 -14.72
N GLU A 48 -36.38 -24.94 -15.61
CA GLU A 48 -35.06 -24.85 -16.25
C GLU A 48 -34.99 -23.73 -17.30
N GLU A 49 -36.09 -23.47 -18.01
CA GLU A 49 -36.17 -22.36 -18.98
C GLU A 49 -36.27 -21.01 -18.25
N ALA A 50 -37.01 -20.96 -17.15
CA ALA A 50 -37.11 -19.80 -16.28
C ALA A 50 -35.74 -19.45 -15.67
N SER A 51 -34.94 -20.43 -15.24
CA SER A 51 -33.59 -20.18 -14.71
C SER A 51 -32.61 -19.66 -15.76
N LYS A 52 -32.63 -20.23 -16.98
CA LYS A 52 -31.80 -19.75 -18.10
C LYS A 52 -32.20 -18.34 -18.54
N SER A 53 -33.50 -18.07 -18.63
CA SER A 53 -34.05 -16.74 -18.96
C SER A 53 -33.72 -15.69 -17.89
N ALA A 54 -33.80 -16.06 -16.61
CA ALA A 54 -33.41 -15.22 -15.49
C ALA A 54 -31.91 -14.88 -15.54
N LEU A 55 -31.03 -15.85 -15.81
CA LEU A 55 -29.59 -15.61 -15.97
C LEU A 55 -29.27 -14.71 -17.17
N ALA A 56 -29.97 -14.92 -18.30
CA ALA A 56 -29.78 -14.10 -19.50
C ALA A 56 -30.20 -12.64 -19.27
N SER A 57 -31.32 -12.43 -18.57
CA SER A 57 -31.83 -11.08 -18.25
C SER A 57 -31.02 -10.36 -17.17
N PHE A 58 -30.40 -11.09 -16.24
CA PHE A 58 -29.50 -10.53 -15.23
C PHE A 58 -28.20 -9.96 -15.83
N GLY A 59 -27.85 -10.38 -17.05
CA GLY A 59 -26.73 -9.85 -17.82
C GLY A 59 -25.47 -10.70 -17.76
N THR A 60 -24.44 -10.27 -18.48
CA THR A 60 -23.19 -11.02 -18.54
C THR A 60 -22.37 -10.84 -17.26
N VAL A 61 -21.55 -11.85 -16.92
CA VAL A 61 -20.62 -11.81 -15.78
C VAL A 61 -19.78 -10.53 -15.76
N LYS A 62 -19.37 -10.03 -16.94
CA LYS A 62 -18.53 -8.84 -17.08
C LYS A 62 -19.29 -7.56 -16.76
N GLU A 63 -20.55 -7.44 -17.19
CA GLU A 63 -21.40 -6.28 -16.94
C GLU A 63 -21.76 -6.17 -15.47
N VAL A 64 -22.26 -7.26 -14.87
CA VAL A 64 -22.62 -7.29 -13.44
C VAL A 64 -21.39 -6.99 -12.58
N ARG A 65 -20.23 -7.59 -12.90
CA ARG A 65 -18.97 -7.27 -12.22
C ARG A 65 -18.62 -5.79 -12.33
N ARG A 66 -18.73 -5.19 -13.52
CA ARG A 66 -18.41 -3.77 -13.75
C ARG A 66 -19.36 -2.87 -12.97
N HIS A 67 -20.63 -3.25 -12.87
CA HIS A 67 -21.64 -2.54 -12.10
C HIS A 67 -21.30 -2.56 -10.60
N ILE A 68 -21.06 -3.74 -10.02
CA ILE A 68 -20.66 -3.92 -8.62
C ILE A 68 -19.38 -3.11 -8.32
N VAL A 69 -18.38 -3.19 -9.21
CA VAL A 69 -17.12 -2.46 -9.05
C VAL A 69 -17.34 -0.94 -9.10
N ARG A 70 -18.14 -0.44 -10.05
CA ARG A 70 -18.43 0.99 -10.17
C ARG A 70 -19.22 1.51 -8.97
N GLN A 71 -20.18 0.74 -8.47
CA GLN A 71 -20.93 1.12 -7.27
C GLN A 71 -20.06 1.07 -6.00
N THR A 72 -19.17 0.08 -5.89
CA THR A 72 -18.35 -0.11 -4.68
C THR A 72 -17.14 0.82 -4.62
N TYR A 73 -16.47 1.03 -5.77
CA TYR A 73 -15.18 1.73 -5.85
C TYR A 73 -15.20 2.95 -6.77
N GLY A 74 -16.23 3.16 -7.59
CA GLY A 74 -16.27 4.22 -8.62
C GLY A 74 -15.37 3.96 -9.82
N ILE A 75 -14.13 3.51 -9.58
CA ILE A 75 -13.10 3.20 -10.58
C ILE A 75 -12.70 1.73 -10.44
N SER A 76 -12.26 1.13 -11.55
CA SER A 76 -11.75 -0.25 -11.57
C SER A 76 -10.53 -0.43 -10.65
N PRO A 77 -10.48 -1.47 -9.78
CA PRO A 77 -9.31 -1.78 -8.96
C PRO A 77 -8.01 -1.96 -9.76
N ASN A 78 -8.12 -2.41 -11.02
CA ASN A 78 -6.96 -2.57 -11.89
C ASN A 78 -6.24 -1.25 -12.17
N TRP A 79 -6.96 -0.12 -12.17
CA TRP A 79 -6.33 1.19 -12.30
C TRP A 79 -5.44 1.50 -11.11
N PHE A 80 -5.90 1.22 -9.89
CA PHE A 80 -5.11 1.41 -8.68
C PHE A 80 -3.86 0.53 -8.67
N LEU A 81 -3.98 -0.74 -9.10
CA LEU A 81 -2.84 -1.65 -9.25
C LEU A 81 -1.86 -1.19 -10.34
N ALA A 82 -2.36 -0.77 -11.50
CA ALA A 82 -1.52 -0.29 -12.59
C ALA A 82 -0.77 0.99 -12.20
N SER A 83 -1.43 1.94 -11.53
CA SER A 83 -0.78 3.13 -11.00
C SER A 83 0.25 2.80 -9.91
N SER A 84 -0.08 1.88 -9.00
CA SER A 84 0.88 1.40 -7.99
C SER A 84 2.12 0.79 -8.62
N ALA A 85 1.95 -0.05 -9.65
CA ALA A 85 3.06 -0.63 -10.41
C ALA A 85 3.87 0.44 -11.14
N LEU A 86 3.22 1.44 -11.74
CA LEU A 86 3.89 2.57 -12.39
C LEU A 86 4.79 3.34 -11.41
N PHE A 87 4.27 3.68 -10.22
CA PHE A 87 5.06 4.36 -9.19
C PHE A 87 6.22 3.51 -8.68
N LEU A 88 6.03 2.19 -8.57
CA LEU A 88 7.10 1.27 -8.19
C LEU A 88 8.18 1.20 -9.28
N THR A 89 7.80 1.21 -10.56
CA THR A 89 8.76 1.31 -11.67
C THR A 89 9.54 2.62 -11.64
N ILE A 90 8.86 3.75 -11.40
CA ILE A 90 9.53 5.07 -11.28
C ILE A 90 10.48 5.08 -10.07
N PHE A 91 10.08 4.48 -8.95
CA PHE A 91 10.96 4.28 -7.78
C PHE A 91 12.22 3.51 -8.17
N MET A 92 12.10 2.37 -8.86
CA MET A 92 13.25 1.58 -9.31
C MET A 92 14.16 2.35 -10.27
N ILE A 93 13.59 3.10 -11.22
CA ILE A 93 14.36 3.98 -12.13
C ILE A 93 15.10 5.03 -11.32
N SER A 94 14.42 5.69 -10.39
CA SER A 94 15.00 6.74 -9.56
C SER A 94 16.14 6.21 -8.70
N MET A 95 16.02 4.99 -8.15
CA MET A 95 17.13 4.34 -7.43
C MET A 95 18.33 4.13 -8.34
N PHE A 96 18.10 3.58 -9.54
CA PHE A 96 19.17 3.36 -10.51
C PHE A 96 19.87 4.65 -10.91
N VAL A 97 19.12 5.73 -11.13
CA VAL A 97 19.65 7.06 -11.43
C VAL A 97 20.51 7.60 -10.28
N GLN A 98 20.07 7.44 -9.03
CA GLN A 98 20.85 7.86 -7.87
C GLN A 98 22.15 7.07 -7.73
N MET A 99 22.12 5.76 -7.93
CA MET A 99 23.33 4.93 -7.95
C MET A 99 24.30 5.42 -9.03
N ARG A 100 23.82 5.62 -10.26
CA ARG A 100 24.63 6.10 -11.39
C ARG A 100 25.26 7.47 -11.15
N ALA A 101 24.63 8.33 -10.36
CA ALA A 101 25.20 9.63 -10.01
C ALA A 101 26.37 9.54 -9.02
N GLN A 102 26.45 8.44 -8.26
CA GLN A 102 27.50 8.17 -7.28
C GLN A 102 28.57 7.22 -7.81
N ASP A 103 28.59 6.93 -9.11
CA ASP A 103 29.54 6.01 -9.72
C ASP A 103 30.98 6.50 -9.54
N ILE A 104 31.80 5.64 -8.94
CA ILE A 104 33.23 5.88 -8.70
C ILE A 104 34.02 4.71 -9.27
N ILE A 105 35.15 4.99 -9.90
CA ILE A 105 36.11 3.98 -10.35
C ILE A 105 36.89 3.48 -9.12
N PRO A 106 36.76 2.19 -8.72
CA PRO A 106 37.32 1.68 -7.48
C PRO A 106 38.83 1.91 -7.31
N ALA A 107 39.57 1.74 -8.41
CA ALA A 107 41.03 1.84 -8.40
C ALA A 107 41.55 3.28 -8.28
N THR A 108 40.76 4.28 -8.67
CA THR A 108 41.22 5.67 -8.77
C THR A 108 40.45 6.64 -7.89
N MET A 109 39.35 6.19 -7.27
CA MET A 109 38.40 7.02 -6.52
C MET A 109 37.85 8.21 -7.32
N LYS A 110 37.95 8.18 -8.65
CA LYS A 110 37.42 9.24 -9.53
C LYS A 110 35.98 8.92 -9.91
N HIS A 111 35.14 9.95 -9.89
CA HIS A 111 33.77 9.85 -10.39
C HIS A 111 33.77 9.60 -11.90
N LEU A 112 32.90 8.69 -12.35
CA LEU A 112 32.58 8.55 -13.76
C LEU A 112 31.81 9.79 -14.24
N PRO A 113 32.02 10.25 -15.48
CA PRO A 113 31.25 11.36 -16.02
C PRO A 113 29.77 10.99 -16.05
N THR A 114 28.97 11.69 -15.25
CA THR A 114 27.53 11.46 -15.15
C THR A 114 26.82 11.97 -16.40
N PRO A 115 26.00 11.14 -17.07
CA PRO A 115 25.22 11.58 -18.22
C PRO A 115 24.27 12.74 -17.88
N ASN A 116 24.04 13.65 -18.84
CA ASN A 116 23.18 14.82 -18.64
C ASN A 116 21.74 14.47 -18.20
N TRP A 117 21.21 13.32 -18.64
CA TRP A 117 19.87 12.87 -18.25
C TRP A 117 19.79 12.45 -16.77
N VAL A 118 20.89 11.93 -16.21
CA VAL A 118 21.01 11.60 -14.77
C VAL A 118 21.05 12.88 -13.94
N LEU A 119 21.82 13.88 -14.41
CA LEU A 119 21.86 15.21 -13.82
C LEU A 119 20.47 15.88 -13.83
N LEU A 120 19.76 15.84 -14.96
CA LEU A 120 18.41 16.42 -15.06
C LEU A 120 17.41 15.73 -14.12
N TRP A 121 17.50 14.41 -13.97
CA TRP A 121 16.64 13.66 -13.07
C TRP A 121 16.93 13.98 -11.60
N ASN A 122 18.20 14.02 -11.20
CA ASN A 122 18.59 14.28 -9.81
C ASN A 122 18.43 15.75 -9.39
N THR A 123 18.58 16.68 -10.33
CA THR A 123 18.32 18.11 -10.06
C THR A 123 16.83 18.39 -9.88
N ASN A 124 15.93 17.56 -10.41
CA ASN A 124 14.51 17.69 -10.18
C ASN A 124 14.15 17.17 -8.77
N PRO A 125 13.65 18.02 -7.85
CA PRO A 125 13.39 17.65 -6.46
C PRO A 125 12.28 16.61 -6.31
N PHE A 126 11.35 16.53 -7.26
CA PHE A 126 10.25 15.58 -7.25
C PHE A 126 10.66 14.21 -7.79
N LEU A 127 11.36 14.18 -8.94
CA LEU A 127 11.81 12.92 -9.55
C LEU A 127 12.85 12.18 -8.70
N SER A 128 13.73 12.93 -8.02
CA SER A 128 14.75 12.37 -7.13
C SER A 128 14.20 11.80 -5.80
N HIS A 129 12.91 11.98 -5.50
CA HIS A 129 12.36 11.62 -4.19
C HIS A 129 11.89 10.16 -4.13
N LEU A 130 12.79 9.25 -3.77
CA LEU A 130 12.50 7.81 -3.68
C LEU A 130 11.32 7.48 -2.75
N GLN A 131 11.30 8.10 -1.58
CA GLN A 131 10.29 7.84 -0.55
C GLN A 131 8.90 8.29 -1.01
N ALA A 132 8.80 9.35 -1.81
CA ALA A 132 7.55 9.80 -2.42
C ALA A 132 6.99 8.76 -3.38
N TRP A 133 7.83 8.22 -4.26
CA TRP A 133 7.42 7.19 -5.22
C TRP A 133 7.00 5.89 -4.53
N LEU A 134 7.74 5.46 -3.50
CA LEU A 134 7.35 4.31 -2.69
C LEU A 134 6.06 4.58 -1.91
N GLY A 135 5.89 5.79 -1.38
CA GLY A 135 4.68 6.24 -0.70
C GLY A 135 3.45 6.23 -1.60
N PHE A 136 3.58 6.74 -2.83
CA PHE A 136 2.52 6.67 -3.83
C PHE A 136 2.24 5.23 -4.26
N ALA A 137 3.26 4.39 -4.43
CA ALA A 137 3.05 2.98 -4.75
C ALA A 137 2.21 2.28 -3.66
N VAL A 138 2.56 2.48 -2.39
CA VAL A 138 1.81 1.94 -1.23
C VAL A 138 0.41 2.52 -1.16
N ALA A 139 0.25 3.84 -1.28
CA ALA A 139 -1.06 4.47 -1.20
C ALA A 139 -1.99 4.02 -2.34
N PHE A 140 -1.52 3.98 -3.58
CA PHE A 140 -2.33 3.49 -4.69
C PHE A 140 -2.69 2.01 -4.54
N PHE A 141 -1.79 1.17 -4.01
CA PHE A 141 -2.15 -0.20 -3.66
C PHE A 141 -3.25 -0.24 -2.58
N MET A 142 -3.13 0.61 -1.57
CA MET A 142 -4.09 0.69 -0.46
C MET A 142 -5.46 1.24 -0.87
N LEU A 143 -5.56 1.98 -1.98
CA LEU A 143 -6.84 2.47 -2.51
C LEU A 143 -7.82 1.34 -2.83
N ILE A 144 -7.34 0.13 -3.13
CA ILE A 144 -8.16 -1.07 -3.34
C ILE A 144 -8.98 -1.40 -2.08
N TYR A 145 -8.50 -1.01 -0.91
CA TYR A 145 -9.16 -1.21 0.38
C TYR A 145 -9.97 0.01 0.84
N THR A 146 -9.99 1.08 0.05
CA THR A 146 -10.77 2.29 0.33
C THR A 146 -12.05 2.32 -0.49
N ARG A 147 -13.19 2.53 0.16
CA ARG A 147 -14.49 2.59 -0.53
C ARG A 147 -15.11 3.95 -0.43
N LYS A 148 -15.15 4.48 0.80
CA LYS A 148 -15.69 5.79 1.06
C LYS A 148 -14.70 6.86 0.61
N ARG A 149 -15.22 8.02 0.22
CA ARG A 149 -14.40 9.21 -0.03
C ARG A 149 -13.56 9.57 1.21
N THR A 150 -14.13 9.36 2.41
CA THR A 150 -13.44 9.54 3.70
C THR A 150 -12.22 8.65 3.84
N ASP A 151 -12.30 7.37 3.43
CA ASP A 151 -11.20 6.41 3.49
C ASP A 151 -10.04 6.85 2.59
N ARG A 152 -10.37 7.36 1.39
CA ARG A 152 -9.40 7.86 0.41
C ARG A 152 -8.69 9.11 0.92
N ILE A 153 -9.46 10.06 1.45
CA ILE A 153 -8.91 11.30 2.01
C ILE A 153 -8.00 10.96 3.20
N ALA A 154 -8.43 10.09 4.11
CA ALA A 154 -7.63 9.66 5.24
C ALA A 154 -6.32 9.00 4.79
N LEU A 155 -6.36 8.16 3.75
CA LEU A 155 -5.17 7.55 3.18
C LEU A 155 -4.17 8.59 2.66
N PHE A 156 -4.62 9.55 1.85
CA PHE A 156 -3.73 10.61 1.36
C PHE A 156 -3.24 11.56 2.46
N LEU A 157 -4.10 11.92 3.42
CA LEU A 157 -3.71 12.72 4.59
C LEU A 157 -2.67 12.01 5.43
N SER A 158 -2.74 10.68 5.53
CA SER A 158 -1.74 9.89 6.25
C SER A 158 -0.35 9.92 5.58
N LEU A 159 -0.27 10.29 4.30
CA LEU A 159 1.00 10.55 3.61
C LEU A 159 1.53 11.97 3.86
N ALA A 160 0.69 12.93 4.27
CA ALA A 160 1.09 14.33 4.37
C ALA A 160 2.25 14.57 5.37
N PRO A 161 2.28 13.95 6.57
CA PRO A 161 3.41 14.10 7.50
C PRO A 161 4.74 13.67 6.88
N PHE A 162 4.71 12.63 6.04
CA PHE A 162 5.88 12.12 5.32
C PHE A 162 6.39 13.17 4.31
N TYR A 163 5.50 13.76 3.51
CA TYR A 163 5.91 14.81 2.56
C TYR A 163 6.39 16.09 3.25
N ILE A 164 5.70 16.51 4.31
CA ILE A 164 6.03 17.74 5.04
C ILE A 164 7.41 17.62 5.68
N ILE A 165 7.69 16.51 6.35
CA ILE A 165 8.97 16.31 7.04
C ILE A 165 10.13 16.27 6.04
N TRP A 166 9.96 15.59 4.90
CA TRP A 166 10.96 15.63 3.84
C TRP A 166 11.19 17.03 3.28
N PHE A 167 10.11 17.78 3.05
CA PHE A 167 10.22 19.14 2.51
C PHE A 167 10.97 20.08 3.47
N ILE A 168 10.68 19.96 4.77
CA ILE A 168 11.36 20.70 5.83
C ILE A 168 12.85 20.32 5.89
N VAL A 169 13.18 19.03 5.86
CA VAL A 169 14.57 18.53 5.84
C VAL A 169 15.35 19.15 4.68
N ARG A 170 14.79 19.11 3.47
CA ARG A 170 15.47 19.60 2.27
C ARG A 170 15.73 21.10 2.31
N ILE A 171 14.83 21.88 2.93
CA ILE A 171 15.00 23.33 3.12
C ILE A 171 15.99 23.64 4.25
N ALA A 172 15.91 22.90 5.35
CA ALA A 172 16.68 23.22 6.56
C ALA A 172 18.15 22.81 6.45
N HIS A 173 18.52 21.90 5.54
CA HIS A 173 19.86 21.32 5.43
C HIS A 173 20.41 20.74 6.75
N GLN A 174 19.54 20.52 7.74
CA GLN A 174 19.88 19.98 9.05
C GLN A 174 19.59 18.48 9.06
N PHE A 175 20.67 17.70 9.03
CA PHE A 175 20.70 16.22 9.09
C PHE A 175 19.97 15.59 10.29
N SER A 176 19.57 16.37 11.31
CA SER A 176 18.97 15.83 12.54
C SER A 176 17.49 15.44 12.39
N LEU A 177 16.78 16.02 11.42
CA LEU A 177 15.37 15.69 11.17
C LEU A 177 15.17 14.43 10.33
N ASP A 178 16.21 13.96 9.63
CA ASP A 178 16.21 12.70 8.89
C ASP A 178 15.87 11.52 9.82
N ALA A 179 16.40 11.52 11.04
CA ALA A 179 16.17 10.47 12.02
C ALA A 179 14.71 10.32 12.49
N VAL A 180 13.85 11.33 12.31
CA VAL A 180 12.53 11.36 12.97
C VAL A 180 11.50 10.47 12.26
N ILE A 181 11.61 10.27 10.94
CA ILE A 181 10.68 9.40 10.17
C ILE A 181 11.37 8.69 8.99
N PHE A 182 12.29 9.37 8.33
CA PHE A 182 12.98 8.87 7.14
C PHE A 182 14.42 8.65 7.48
N ALA A 183 14.66 7.51 8.10
CA ALA A 183 16.01 7.03 8.25
C ALA A 183 16.60 6.90 6.83
N GLU A 184 17.31 7.93 6.36
CA GLU A 184 18.14 7.96 5.14
C GLU A 184 19.20 6.85 5.20
N TYR A 185 19.44 6.40 6.43
CA TYR A 185 20.10 5.18 6.79
C TYR A 185 19.12 4.27 7.54
N PRO A 186 19.14 2.93 7.36
CA PRO A 186 18.28 2.04 8.13
C PRO A 186 18.41 2.40 9.61
N ILE A 187 17.27 2.50 10.31
CA ILE A 187 17.19 2.89 11.73
C ILE A 187 18.29 2.17 12.51
N PHE A 188 19.42 2.84 12.70
CA PHE A 188 20.61 2.23 13.30
C PHE A 188 20.49 2.18 14.81
N GLN A 189 19.48 2.86 15.37
CA GLN A 189 19.15 2.90 16.78
C GLN A 189 17.63 2.93 16.98
N PRO A 190 16.92 1.79 16.92
CA PRO A 190 15.47 1.67 17.08
C PRO A 190 14.95 2.08 18.47
N LEU A 191 15.83 2.50 19.38
CA LEU A 191 15.50 2.96 20.73
C LEU A 191 15.99 4.40 21.00
N GLY A 192 16.44 5.12 19.97
CA GLY A 192 16.79 6.53 20.11
C GLY A 192 15.56 7.41 20.36
N GLY A 193 15.78 8.59 20.95
CA GLY A 193 14.72 9.57 21.23
C GLY A 193 13.92 9.99 19.98
N PRO A 194 14.58 10.37 18.87
CA PRO A 194 13.92 10.69 17.60
C PRO A 194 13.05 9.54 17.05
N GLU A 195 13.54 8.31 17.13
CA GLU A 195 12.88 7.12 16.64
C GLU A 195 11.63 6.78 17.46
N LEU A 196 11.72 6.89 18.79
CA LEU A 196 10.58 6.73 19.69
C LEU A 196 9.49 7.77 19.41
N ALA A 197 9.87 9.02 19.14
CA ALA A 197 8.93 10.06 18.73
C ALA A 197 8.26 9.72 17.38
N GLY A 198 9.03 9.21 16.42
CA GLY A 198 8.52 8.73 15.13
C GLY A 198 7.53 7.57 15.28
N TYR A 199 7.83 6.59 16.12
CA TYR A 199 6.93 5.47 16.43
C TYR A 199 5.63 5.91 17.10
N LEU A 200 5.72 6.85 18.04
CA LEU A 200 4.54 7.42 18.69
C LEU A 200 3.68 8.20 17.70
N LEU A 201 4.30 8.99 16.82
CA LEU A 201 3.59 9.70 15.76
C LEU A 201 2.88 8.73 14.81
N LEU A 202 3.56 7.65 14.37
CA LEU A 202 2.96 6.61 13.54
C LEU A 202 1.75 5.96 14.23
N LEU A 203 1.88 5.62 15.52
CA LEU A 203 0.80 5.04 16.30
C LEU A 203 -0.41 6.00 16.39
N VAL A 204 -0.15 7.28 16.68
CA VAL A 204 -1.19 8.32 16.76
C VAL A 204 -1.86 8.52 15.41
N LEU A 205 -1.11 8.64 14.32
CA LEU A 205 -1.66 8.81 12.97
C LEU A 205 -2.50 7.60 12.54
N SER A 206 -2.04 6.39 12.85
CA SER A 206 -2.77 5.15 12.58
C SER A 206 -4.06 5.06 13.37
N LEU A 207 -4.03 5.36 14.67
CA LEU A 207 -5.22 5.36 15.52
C LEU A 207 -6.19 6.47 15.15
N ALA A 208 -5.70 7.67 14.81
CA ALA A 208 -6.53 8.78 14.33
C ALA A 208 -7.20 8.44 13.00
N SER A 209 -6.45 7.86 12.05
CA SER A 209 -6.99 7.39 10.77
C SER A 209 -8.05 6.31 10.98
N TYR A 210 -7.84 5.39 11.91
CA TYR A 210 -8.83 4.39 12.29
C TYR A 210 -10.05 5.00 12.97
N ALA A 211 -9.85 5.90 13.94
CA ALA A 211 -10.91 6.58 14.67
C ALA A 211 -11.75 7.48 13.77
N TRP A 212 -11.22 7.97 12.66
CA TRP A 212 -11.98 8.69 11.65
C TRP A 212 -12.72 7.73 10.73
N THR A 213 -12.01 6.80 10.09
CA THR A 213 -12.58 5.99 8.99
C THR A 213 -13.39 4.79 9.48
N GLY A 214 -13.10 4.26 10.67
CA GLY A 214 -13.55 2.94 11.13
C GLY A 214 -12.98 1.78 10.31
N ASN A 215 -12.01 2.03 9.43
CA ASN A 215 -11.44 1.02 8.54
C ASN A 215 -10.02 0.66 9.01
N ARG A 216 -9.86 -0.55 9.59
CA ARG A 216 -8.57 -1.03 10.10
C ARG A 216 -7.50 -1.05 9.02
N LYS A 217 -7.85 -1.33 7.76
CA LYS A 217 -6.88 -1.38 6.66
C LYS A 217 -6.29 0.00 6.39
N VAL A 218 -7.11 1.05 6.38
CA VAL A 218 -6.63 2.43 6.18
C VAL A 218 -5.78 2.88 7.35
N GLY A 219 -6.16 2.54 8.58
CA GLY A 219 -5.35 2.80 9.77
C GLY A 219 -3.96 2.15 9.74
N LEU A 220 -3.78 1.05 9.00
CA LEU A 220 -2.48 0.39 8.82
C LEU A 220 -1.59 1.04 7.75
N ALA A 221 -2.09 1.99 6.96
CA ALA A 221 -1.30 2.57 5.87
C ALA A 221 0.01 3.25 6.34
N PRO A 222 0.02 4.06 7.41
CA PRO A 222 1.27 4.61 7.96
C PRO A 222 2.29 3.53 8.37
N TRP A 223 1.79 2.42 8.93
CA TRP A 223 2.61 1.27 9.32
C TRP A 223 3.26 0.58 8.13
N ILE A 224 2.46 0.27 7.10
CA ILE A 224 2.95 -0.38 5.88
C ILE A 224 4.01 0.51 5.23
N LEU A 225 3.78 1.82 5.17
CA LEU A 225 4.72 2.77 4.62
C LEU A 225 6.03 2.82 5.42
N SER A 226 5.95 2.90 6.76
CA SER A 226 7.14 2.88 7.63
C SER A 226 7.97 1.61 7.44
N ILE A 227 7.32 0.45 7.35
CA ILE A 227 8.00 -0.83 7.11
C ILE A 227 8.69 -0.81 5.73
N ALA A 228 7.95 -0.43 4.68
CA ALA A 228 8.50 -0.38 3.32
C ALA A 228 9.71 0.56 3.23
N LEU A 229 9.61 1.74 3.85
CA LEU A 229 10.67 2.75 3.89
C LEU A 229 11.94 2.29 4.61
N THR A 230 11.85 1.32 5.51
CA THR A 230 13.01 0.81 6.26
C THR A 230 13.57 -0.49 5.72
N ILE A 231 12.76 -1.32 5.07
CA ILE A 231 13.25 -2.56 4.47
C ILE A 231 13.96 -2.27 3.15
N TRP A 232 13.49 -1.28 2.36
CA TRP A 232 14.03 -1.07 1.02
C TRP A 232 15.54 -0.73 0.98
N PRO A 233 16.15 0.06 1.90
CA PRO A 233 17.59 0.34 1.83
C PRO A 233 18.40 -0.95 2.04
N MET A 234 17.95 -1.83 2.94
CA MET A 234 18.60 -3.13 3.17
C MET A 234 18.50 -4.03 1.94
N LEU A 235 17.33 -4.05 1.30
CA LEU A 235 17.12 -4.79 0.06
C LEU A 235 17.99 -4.22 -1.07
N ARG A 236 18.06 -2.88 -1.20
CA ARG A 236 18.92 -2.18 -2.15
C ARG A 236 20.36 -2.61 -1.96
N ASP A 237 20.89 -2.46 -0.75
CA ASP A 237 22.30 -2.73 -0.45
C ASP A 237 22.63 -4.21 -0.72
N THR A 238 21.75 -5.13 -0.29
CA THR A 238 21.95 -6.57 -0.51
C THR A 238 21.93 -6.93 -2.01
N VAL A 239 20.97 -6.41 -2.77
CA VAL A 239 20.88 -6.63 -4.22
C VAL A 239 22.07 -6.01 -4.94
N GLN A 240 22.47 -4.79 -4.57
CA GLN A 240 23.60 -4.10 -5.15
C GLN A 240 24.91 -4.84 -4.89
N THR A 241 25.15 -5.28 -3.65
CA THR A 241 26.34 -6.09 -3.33
C THR A 241 26.35 -7.42 -4.10
N ALA A 242 25.21 -8.10 -4.22
CA ALA A 242 25.10 -9.32 -5.04
C ALA A 242 25.41 -9.05 -6.51
N LEU A 243 24.86 -7.97 -7.08
CA LEU A 243 25.12 -7.54 -8.45
C LEU A 243 26.59 -7.18 -8.66
N TRP A 244 27.23 -6.52 -7.70
CA TRP A 244 28.66 -6.25 -7.73
C TRP A 244 29.47 -7.54 -7.81
N HIS A 245 29.23 -8.51 -6.91
CA HIS A 245 29.97 -9.77 -6.90
C HIS A 245 29.79 -10.59 -8.18
N ILE A 246 28.61 -10.52 -8.80
CA ILE A 246 28.31 -11.26 -10.04
C ILE A 246 28.93 -10.58 -11.26
N THR A 247 28.90 -9.25 -11.31
CA THR A 247 29.22 -8.50 -12.54
C THR A 247 30.56 -7.78 -12.53
N ASN A 248 31.15 -7.56 -11.36
CA ASN A 248 32.30 -6.66 -11.14
C ASN A 248 32.11 -5.26 -11.77
N ASN A 249 30.86 -4.81 -11.93
CA ASN A 249 30.55 -3.54 -12.56
C ASN A 249 30.59 -2.39 -11.54
N PRO A 250 31.46 -1.36 -11.72
CA PRO A 250 31.70 -0.31 -10.72
C PRO A 250 30.46 0.48 -10.30
N ILE A 251 29.37 0.42 -11.09
CA ILE A 251 28.07 0.99 -10.75
C ILE A 251 27.50 0.42 -9.44
N PHE A 252 27.80 -0.84 -9.15
CA PHE A 252 27.31 -1.52 -7.96
C PHE A 252 28.33 -1.49 -6.81
N TRP A 253 29.47 -0.82 -7.01
CA TRP A 253 30.55 -0.75 -6.02
C TRP A 253 30.21 0.23 -4.87
N GLY A 254 30.83 0.03 -3.71
CA GLY A 254 30.78 1.02 -2.61
C GLY A 254 29.77 0.77 -1.49
N HIS A 255 28.91 -0.25 -1.58
CA HIS A 255 28.07 -0.68 -0.46
C HIS A 255 28.48 -2.08 -0.02
N ARG A 256 29.14 -2.17 1.13
CA ARG A 256 29.50 -3.44 1.77
C ARG A 256 28.21 -4.17 2.14
N TYR A 257 28.26 -5.51 2.17
CA TYR A 257 27.20 -6.32 2.78
C TYR A 257 26.73 -5.63 4.07
N PRO A 258 25.41 -5.63 4.39
CA PRO A 258 24.99 -5.21 5.71
C PRO A 258 25.76 -6.06 6.71
N ASP A 259 26.76 -5.44 7.33
CA ASP A 259 27.60 -6.02 8.35
C ASP A 259 26.69 -6.68 9.38
N SER A 260 27.15 -7.76 10.03
CA SER A 260 26.34 -8.50 10.99
C SER A 260 25.66 -7.58 12.03
N TYR A 261 26.36 -6.51 12.40
CA TYR A 261 25.86 -5.37 13.19
C TYR A 261 24.58 -4.73 12.63
N TYR A 262 24.55 -4.39 11.33
CA TYR A 262 23.39 -3.78 10.69
C TYR A 262 22.20 -4.73 10.61
N LEU A 263 22.45 -6.02 10.38
CA LEU A 263 21.39 -7.03 10.33
C LEU A 263 20.69 -7.18 11.69
N TRP A 264 21.42 -7.08 12.80
CA TRP A 264 20.85 -7.07 14.15
C TRP A 264 19.93 -5.86 14.40
N TRP A 265 20.34 -4.66 13.99
CA TRP A 265 19.51 -3.45 14.11
C TRP A 265 18.25 -3.52 13.24
N SER A 266 18.33 -4.13 12.06
CA SER A 266 17.18 -4.39 11.20
C SER A 266 16.16 -5.29 11.87
N ILE A 267 16.62 -6.41 12.44
CA ILE A 267 15.76 -7.35 13.17
C ILE A 267 15.10 -6.65 14.35
N LEU A 268 15.88 -5.92 15.15
CA LEU A 268 15.37 -5.18 16.30
C LEU A 268 14.32 -4.14 15.91
N THR A 269 14.57 -3.42 14.81
CA THR A 269 13.60 -2.46 14.25
C THR A 269 12.30 -3.15 13.85
N ILE A 270 12.38 -4.31 13.18
CA ILE A 270 11.19 -5.10 12.81
C ILE A 270 10.43 -5.55 14.07
N LEU A 271 11.12 -6.01 15.12
CA LEU A 271 10.52 -6.41 16.38
C LEU A 271 9.77 -5.25 17.05
N VAL A 272 10.38 -4.07 17.13
CA VAL A 272 9.74 -2.86 17.67
C VAL A 272 8.47 -2.54 16.88
N ARG A 273 8.51 -2.62 15.55
CA ARG A 273 7.32 -2.41 14.71
C ARG A 273 6.21 -3.43 14.97
N ILE A 274 6.55 -4.70 15.23
CA ILE A 274 5.58 -5.74 15.58
C ILE A 274 4.91 -5.43 16.93
N ILE A 275 5.69 -4.99 17.93
CA ILE A 275 5.16 -4.58 19.24
C ILE A 275 4.17 -3.42 19.08
N ILE A 276 4.54 -2.39 18.32
CA ILE A 276 3.69 -1.22 18.14
C ILE A 276 2.46 -1.56 17.27
N LEU A 277 2.58 -2.48 16.31
CA LEU A 277 1.42 -3.03 15.59
C LEU A 277 0.45 -3.71 16.57
N GLY A 278 0.97 -4.44 17.56
CA GLY A 278 0.17 -5.00 18.67
C GLY A 278 -0.56 -3.91 19.46
N LEU A 279 0.13 -2.82 19.82
CA LEU A 279 -0.47 -1.65 20.49
C LEU A 279 -1.55 -0.99 19.64
N PHE A 280 -1.33 -0.86 18.33
CA PHE A 280 -2.33 -0.33 17.39
C PHE A 280 -3.59 -1.21 17.38
N LEU A 281 -3.43 -2.53 17.26
CA LEU A 281 -4.57 -3.47 17.27
C LEU A 281 -5.34 -3.41 18.60
N TYR A 282 -4.63 -3.29 19.72
CA TYR A 282 -5.23 -3.06 21.02
C TYR A 282 -6.00 -1.74 21.09
N GLY A 283 -5.41 -0.65 20.59
CA GLY A 283 -6.04 0.66 20.50
C GLY A 283 -7.30 0.65 19.63
N CYS A 284 -7.29 -0.04 18.48
CA CYS A 284 -8.49 -0.24 17.66
C CYS A 284 -9.63 -0.91 18.45
N ARG A 285 -9.32 -1.96 19.23
CA ARG A 285 -10.33 -2.64 20.06
C ARG A 285 -10.92 -1.70 21.13
N LYS A 286 -10.09 -0.85 21.74
CA LYS A 286 -10.56 0.14 22.72
C LYS A 286 -11.45 1.21 22.07
N ILE A 287 -11.09 1.70 20.89
CA ILE A 287 -11.93 2.65 20.12
C ILE A 287 -13.28 2.01 19.78
N ASP A 288 -13.29 0.73 19.36
CA ASP A 288 -14.52 -0.01 19.07
C ASP A 288 -15.41 -0.13 20.32
N ALA A 289 -14.83 -0.46 21.47
CA ALA A 289 -15.55 -0.57 22.74
C ALA A 289 -16.20 0.76 23.16
N VAL A 290 -15.48 1.88 23.04
CA VAL A 290 -16.01 3.21 23.36
C VAL A 290 -17.16 3.61 22.42
N ARG A 291 -17.04 3.28 21.12
CA ARG A 291 -18.12 3.53 20.15
C ARG A 291 -19.38 2.73 20.46
N LEU A 292 -19.24 1.46 20.84
CA LEU A 292 -20.37 0.60 21.20
C LEU A 292 -21.08 1.10 22.46
N ASN A 293 -20.33 1.51 23.48
CA ASN A 293 -20.91 2.06 24.71
C ASN A 293 -21.71 3.35 24.43
N LYS A 294 -21.21 4.24 23.56
CA LYS A 294 -21.94 5.46 23.16
C LYS A 294 -23.26 5.19 22.44
N VAL A 295 -23.36 4.08 21.69
CA VAL A 295 -24.59 3.68 20.98
C VAL A 295 -25.62 3.04 21.91
N HIS A 296 -25.21 2.54 23.09
CA HIS A 296 -26.15 2.01 24.09
C HIS A 296 -26.62 3.06 25.11
N THR A 297 -25.94 4.21 25.20
CA THR A 297 -26.31 5.32 26.08
C THR A 297 -27.07 6.44 25.37
N ALA A 298 -27.24 6.36 24.05
CA ALA A 298 -27.98 7.32 23.22
C ALA A 298 -29.27 6.67 22.73
#